data_AF-A0A699KWT7-F1
#
_entry.id   AF-A0A699KWT7-F1
#
_cell.length_a   1.000
_cell.length_b   1.000
_cell.length_c   1.000
_cell.angle_alpha   90.00
_cell.angle_beta   90.00
_cell.angle_gamma   90.00
#
_symmetry.space_group_name_H-M   'P 1'
#
loop_
_entity.id
_entity.type
_entity.pdbx_description
1 polymer ?
#
loop_
_entity_poly.entity_id
_entity_poly.type
_entity_poly.pdbx_seq_one_letter_code
_entity_poly.pdbx_strand_id
1 'polypeptide(L)'
;MLDEKAHEWLVERNPNSWCKAYFEMEKCSAAFENAISKSFNSRIVGARGKPIITMLEDIRVYIMQMMFCMNKLAFDNKDSITPSVRRHMKYNKRIQ
;
A
#
# COMPACT_ATOMS: atom_id res chain seq x y z
N MET A 1 -12.40 34.29 1.64
CA MET A 1 -11.18 34.78 2.31
C MET A 1 -10.47 33.55 2.85
N LEU A 2 -9.20 33.35 2.50
CA LEU A 2 -8.40 32.29 3.09
C LEU A 2 -8.19 32.62 4.57
N ASP A 3 -8.42 31.64 5.46
CA ASP A 3 -8.12 31.79 6.87
C ASP A 3 -6.59 31.80 7.05
N GLU A 4 -6.06 32.95 7.46
CA GLU A 4 -4.63 33.21 7.61
C GLU A 4 -3.99 32.24 8.62
N LYS A 5 -4.70 31.89 9.68
CA LYS A 5 -4.22 30.92 10.68
C LYS A 5 -4.15 29.51 10.12
N ALA A 6 -5.12 29.14 9.30
CA ALA A 6 -5.12 27.83 8.65
C ALA A 6 -3.98 27.72 7.62
N HIS A 7 -3.68 28.82 6.92
CA HIS A 7 -2.57 28.89 5.98
C HIS A 7 -1.22 28.74 6.69
N GLU A 8 -0.98 29.49 7.76
CA GLU A 8 0.26 29.39 8.56
C GLU A 8 0.48 27.97 9.11
N TRP A 9 -0.57 27.39 9.71
CA TRP A 9 -0.53 26.01 10.23
C TRP A 9 -0.20 24.96 9.16
N LEU A 10 -0.65 25.17 7.92
CA LEU A 10 -0.39 24.28 6.81
C LEU A 10 1.06 24.42 6.30
N VAL A 11 1.57 25.64 6.20
CA VAL A 11 2.92 25.95 5.73
C VAL A 11 4.00 25.49 6.70
N GLU A 12 3.72 25.48 8.01
CA GLU A 12 4.63 24.94 9.03
C GLU A 12 4.84 23.42 8.89
N ARG A 13 3.88 22.69 8.31
CA ARG A 13 4.02 21.24 8.09
C ARG A 13 4.82 20.96 6.83
N ASN A 14 5.57 19.87 6.88
CA ASN A 14 6.28 19.33 5.72
C ASN A 14 5.33 19.20 4.50
N PRO A 15 5.55 19.96 3.40
CA PRO A 15 4.72 19.90 2.20
C PRO A 15 4.60 18.50 1.60
N ASN A 16 5.61 17.64 1.79
CA ASN A 16 5.60 16.24 1.36
C ASN A 16 4.56 15.38 2.10
N SER A 17 3.91 15.90 3.15
CA SER A 17 2.88 15.19 3.93
C SER A 17 1.45 15.57 3.58
N TRP A 18 1.24 16.71 2.91
CA TRP A 18 -0.10 17.26 2.67
C TRP A 18 -0.33 17.78 1.26
N CYS A 19 0.73 18.08 0.49
CA CYS A 19 0.61 18.60 -0.86
C CYS A 19 0.97 17.53 -1.89
N LYS A 20 -0.03 17.16 -2.71
CA LYS A 20 0.12 16.12 -3.75
C LYS A 20 1.23 16.42 -4.75
N ALA A 21 1.53 17.69 -5.01
CA ALA A 21 2.61 18.12 -5.92
C ALA A 21 4.01 17.76 -5.40
N TYR A 22 4.16 17.53 -4.09
CA TYR A 22 5.42 17.19 -3.44
C TYR A 22 5.50 15.72 -3.01
N PHE A 23 4.48 14.92 -3.29
CA PHE A 23 4.63 13.47 -3.19
C PHE A 23 5.55 13.00 -4.32
N GLU A 24 6.66 12.34 -3.96
CA GLU A 24 7.46 11.56 -4.92
C GLU A 24 6.60 10.42 -5.48
N MET A 25 5.81 10.70 -6.52
CA MET A 25 4.98 9.70 -7.20
C MET A 25 5.76 8.82 -8.19
N GLU A 26 7.03 9.13 -8.46
CA GLU A 26 7.83 8.43 -9.48
C GLU A 26 8.13 6.95 -9.17
N LYS A 27 7.85 6.49 -7.95
CA LYS A 27 8.20 5.14 -7.51
C LYS A 27 7.10 4.09 -7.76
N CYS A 28 5.88 4.51 -8.09
CA CYS A 28 4.76 3.60 -8.30
C CYS A 28 4.35 3.56 -9.76
N SER A 29 4.71 2.49 -10.47
CA SER A 29 4.24 2.29 -11.84
C SER A 29 2.75 1.93 -11.85
N ALA A 30 2.02 2.33 -12.89
CA ALA A 30 0.62 1.91 -13.07
C ALA A 30 0.45 0.39 -13.04
N ALA A 31 1.49 -0.36 -13.45
CA ALA A 31 1.53 -1.81 -13.34
C ALA A 31 1.56 -2.30 -11.88
N PHE A 32 2.31 -1.62 -11.01
CA PHE A 32 2.37 -1.91 -9.58
C PHE A 32 1.02 -1.63 -8.89
N GLU A 33 0.41 -0.48 -9.14
CA GLU A 33 -0.91 -0.13 -8.60
C GLU A 33 -1.99 -1.13 -9.05
N ASN A 34 -2.00 -1.47 -10.34
CA ASN A 34 -2.92 -2.46 -10.88
C ASN A 34 -2.73 -3.85 -10.26
N ALA A 35 -1.48 -4.25 -9.97
CA ALA A 35 -1.21 -5.53 -9.29
C ALA A 35 -1.78 -5.54 -7.86
N ILE A 36 -1.69 -4.43 -7.12
CA ILE A 36 -2.31 -4.29 -5.79
C ILE A 36 -3.83 -4.41 -5.91
N SER A 37 -4.45 -3.64 -6.80
CA SER A 37 -5.91 -3.67 -7.00
C SER A 37 -6.41 -5.04 -7.42
N LYS A 38 -5.72 -5.71 -8.35
CA LYS A 38 -6.06 -7.08 -8.79
C LYS A 38 -5.96 -8.07 -7.63
N SER A 39 -4.87 -8.01 -6.86
CA SER A 39 -4.68 -8.87 -5.69
C SER A 39 -5.79 -8.66 -4.67
N PHE A 40 -6.10 -7.41 -4.30
CA PHE A 40 -7.16 -7.10 -3.35
C PHE A 40 -8.54 -7.56 -3.85
N ASN A 41 -8.89 -7.23 -5.09
CA ASN A 41 -10.17 -7.61 -5.68
C ASN A 41 -10.36 -9.13 -5.72
N SER A 42 -9.30 -9.89 -6.00
CA SER A 42 -9.36 -11.36 -5.98
C SER A 42 -9.66 -11.94 -4.59
N ARG A 43 -9.29 -11.22 -3.52
CA ARG A 43 -9.43 -11.67 -2.13
C ARG A 43 -10.81 -11.40 -1.56
N ILE A 44 -11.49 -10.35 -2.03
CA ILE A 44 -12.79 -9.94 -1.49
C ILE A 44 -13.98 -10.51 -2.28
N VAL A 45 -13.76 -11.30 -3.33
CA VAL A 45 -14.83 -11.87 -4.17
C VAL A 45 -15.88 -12.59 -3.32
N GLY A 46 -15.46 -13.43 -2.37
CA GLY A 46 -16.38 -14.15 -1.48
C GLY A 46 -17.10 -13.24 -0.48
N ALA A 47 -16.44 -12.20 0.03
CA ALA A 47 -17.05 -11.25 0.96
C ALA A 47 -18.16 -10.42 0.28
N ARG A 48 -17.98 -10.08 -1.01
CA ARG A 48 -18.96 -9.29 -1.79
C ARG A 48 -20.32 -9.97 -1.99
N GLY A 49 -20.41 -11.28 -1.78
CA GLY A 49 -21.68 -12.02 -1.82
C GLY A 49 -22.49 -11.95 -0.52
N LYS A 50 -21.98 -11.28 0.52
CA LYS A 50 -22.59 -11.24 1.86
C LYS A 50 -23.33 -9.92 2.09
N PRO A 51 -24.23 -9.84 3.10
CA PRO A 51 -24.83 -8.58 3.52
C PRO A 51 -23.76 -7.54 3.86
N ILE A 52 -24.09 -6.25 3.67
CA ILE A 52 -23.11 -5.15 3.75
C ILE A 52 -22.31 -5.14 5.06
N ILE A 53 -22.96 -5.39 6.20
CA ILE A 53 -22.29 -5.43 7.52
C ILE A 53 -21.28 -6.57 7.56
N THR A 54 -21.69 -7.78 7.22
CA THR A 54 -20.83 -8.97 7.21
C THR A 54 -19.69 -8.85 6.19
N MET A 55 -19.94 -8.28 5.01
CA MET A 55 -18.91 -8.01 4.00
C MET A 55 -17.82 -7.09 4.56
N LEU A 56 -18.22 -6.00 5.24
CA LEU A 56 -17.29 -5.03 5.80
C LEU A 56 -16.49 -5.62 6.97
N GLU A 57 -17.11 -6.44 7.82
CA GLU A 57 -16.43 -7.16 8.90
C GLU A 57 -15.37 -8.12 8.36
N ASP A 58 -15.69 -8.90 7.33
CA ASP A 58 -14.74 -9.80 6.67
C ASP A 58 -13.55 -9.04 6.07
N ILE A 59 -13.83 -7.94 5.35
CA ILE A 59 -12.78 -7.10 4.76
C ILE A 59 -11.89 -6.50 5.86
N ARG A 60 -12.49 -6.02 6.96
CA ARG A 60 -11.74 -5.46 8.09
C ARG A 60 -10.81 -6.50 8.70
N VAL A 61 -11.32 -7.68 9.04
CA VAL A 61 -10.52 -8.78 9.62
C VAL A 61 -9.39 -9.18 8.67
N TYR A 62 -9.68 -9.30 7.38
CA TYR A 62 -8.67 -9.60 6.36
C TYR A 62 -7.55 -8.55 6.34
N ILE A 63 -7.89 -7.25 6.29
CA ILE A 63 -6.90 -6.17 6.27
C ILE A 63 -6.05 -6.20 7.55
N MET A 64 -6.67 -6.35 8.72
CA MET A 64 -5.95 -6.41 10.00
C MET A 64 -4.95 -7.56 10.06
N GLN A 65 -5.37 -8.76 9.66
CA GLN A 65 -4.50 -9.94 9.61
C GLN A 65 -3.38 -9.75 8.59
N MET A 66 -3.69 -9.24 7.40
CA MET A 66 -2.70 -8.97 6.37
C MET A 66 -1.64 -7.98 6.85
N MET A 67 -2.05 -6.84 7.43
CA MET A 67 -1.12 -5.83 7.96
C MET A 67 -0.23 -6.42 9.06
N PHE A 68 -0.78 -7.20 9.98
CA PHE A 68 0.00 -7.87 11.02
C PHE A 68 1.05 -8.81 10.42
N CYS A 69 0.66 -9.69 9.49
CA CYS A 69 1.58 -10.59 8.82
C CYS A 69 2.66 -9.84 8.02
N MET A 70 2.28 -8.78 7.30
CA MET A 70 3.23 -7.97 6.52
C MET A 70 4.21 -7.23 7.41
N ASN A 71 3.75 -6.67 8.54
CA ASN A 71 4.64 -6.01 9.51
C ASN A 71 5.63 -7.00 10.12
N LYS A 72 5.18 -8.22 10.47
CA LYS A 72 6.06 -9.27 10.97
C LYS A 72 7.14 -9.63 9.94
N LEU A 73 6.73 -9.86 8.69
CA LEU A 73 7.67 -10.14 7.60
C LEU A 73 8.64 -8.99 7.34
N ALA A 74 8.18 -7.75 7.44
CA ALA A 74 9.03 -6.57 7.28
C ALA A 74 10.05 -6.44 8.41
N PHE A 75 9.65 -6.72 9.65
CA PHE A 75 10.54 -6.74 10.81
C PHE A 75 11.60 -7.85 10.72
N ASP A 76 11.19 -9.05 10.28
CA ASP A 76 12.10 -10.18 10.10
C ASP A 76 13.02 -10.03 8.88
N ASN A 77 12.70 -9.10 7.96
CA ASN A 77 13.47 -8.88 6.75
C ASN A 77 14.76 -8.10 7.03
N LYS A 78 15.88 -8.84 7.08
CA LYS A 78 17.22 -8.29 7.33
C LYS A 78 17.85 -7.58 6.13
N ASP A 79 17.25 -7.73 4.95
CA ASP A 79 17.79 -7.25 3.69
C ASP A 79 17.06 -5.99 3.21
N SER A 80 17.77 -5.17 2.41
CA SER A 80 17.17 -4.00 1.76
C SER A 80 16.10 -4.36 0.71
N ILE A 81 16.07 -5.61 0.22
CA ILE A 81 15.10 -6.08 -0.77
C ILE A 81 14.29 -7.25 -0.22
N THR A 82 13.00 -7.29 -0.58
CA THR A 82 12.12 -8.37 -0.14
C THR A 82 12.48 -9.71 -0.79
N PRO A 83 12.16 -10.85 -0.14
CA PRO A 83 12.42 -12.18 -0.71
C PRO A 83 11.77 -12.42 -2.08
N SER A 84 10.62 -11.80 -2.34
CA SER A 84 9.94 -11.88 -3.64
C SER A 84 10.76 -11.23 -4.76
N VAL A 85 11.22 -10.00 -4.53
CA VAL A 85 12.07 -9.25 -5.47
C VAL A 85 13.39 -9.98 -5.70
N ARG A 86 14.01 -10.50 -4.62
CA ARG A 86 15.23 -11.30 -4.71
C ARG A 86 15.05 -12.55 -5.58
N ARG A 87 13.93 -13.27 -5.45
CA ARG A 87 13.62 -14.43 -6.29
C ARG A 87 13.47 -14.03 -7.76
N HIS A 88 12.77 -12.95 -8.05
CA HIS A 88 12.59 -12.45 -9.41
C HIS A 88 13.93 -12.06 -10.07
N MET A 89 14.78 -11.32 -9.34
CA MET A 89 16.13 -10.98 -9.82
C MET A 89 16.99 -12.21 -10.12
N LYS A 90 16.95 -13.23 -9.25
CA LYS A 90 17.68 -14.49 -9.48
C LYS A 90 17.18 -15.25 -10.71
N TYR A 91 15.87 -15.23 -10.96
CA TYR A 91 15.30 -15.84 -12.16
C TYR A 91 15.79 -15.12 -13.42
N ASN A 92 15.70 -13.79 -13.47
CA ASN A 92 16.13 -13.01 -14.64
C ASN A 92 17.62 -13.18 -14.96
N LYS A 93 18.47 -13.35 -13.94
CA LYS A 93 19.90 -13.65 -14.13
C LYS A 93 20.20 -15.05 -14.67
N ARG A 94 19.25 -16.00 -14.65
CA ARG A 94 19.43 -17.37 -15.16
C ARG A 94 18.99 -17.55 -16.61
N ILE A 95 18.20 -16.61 -17.12
CA ILE A 95 17.65 -16.61 -18.49
C ILE A 95 18.45 -15.68 -19.42
N GLN A 96 19.38 -14.91 -18.85
CA GLN A 96 20.48 -14.25 -19.57
C GLN A 96 21.70 -15.16 -19.56
#